data_AF-A0A562DJG3-F1
#
_entry.id   AF-A0A562DJG3-F1
#
_cell.length_a   1.000
_cell.length_b   1.000
_cell.length_c   1.000
_cell.angle_alpha   90.00
_cell.angle_beta   90.00
_cell.angle_gamma   90.00
#
_symmetry.space_group_name_H-M   'P 1'
#
loop_
_entity.id
_entity.type
_entity.pdbx_description
1 polymer ?
#
loop_
_entity_poly.entity_id
_entity_poly.type
_entity_poly.pdbx_seq_one_letter_code
_entity_poly.pdbx_strand_id
1 'polypeptide(L)'
;MRILDAATRLGSEHELARVQMTEVAKSAGVAIGTLYRYFPSKTHLFVAVLLHRLELGADRLPARKPDVCARDAITEVLIEMTRRFVDRPLLASAMLLSNSTAPAAVVPDSEEVRRTFHRILFEKAGLDDPTEQDRNAVRLLSMLWSGLLVTYLNGGATLEETEADVRSSCDLLLAHLSE
;
A
#
# COMPACT_ATOMS: atom_id res chain seq x y z
N MET A 1 -2.01 12.41 12.22
CA MET A 1 -2.00 12.07 13.67
C MET A 1 -0.55 12.07 14.11
N ARG A 2 -0.15 12.88 15.10
CA ARG A 2 1.27 13.22 15.39
C ARG A 2 2.26 12.04 15.41
N ILE A 3 1.85 10.87 15.89
CA ILE A 3 2.69 9.65 15.89
C ILE A 3 2.94 9.11 14.48
N LEU A 4 1.90 8.97 13.65
CA LEU A 4 2.03 8.49 12.26
C LEU A 4 2.81 9.48 11.40
N ASP A 5 2.65 10.78 11.65
CA ASP A 5 3.39 11.84 10.96
C ASP A 5 4.90 11.74 11.28
N ALA A 6 5.25 11.54 12.56
CA ALA A 6 6.62 11.32 13.00
C ALA A 6 7.23 10.03 12.42
N ALA A 7 6.47 8.93 12.44
CA ALA A 7 6.89 7.66 11.86
C ALA A 7 7.09 7.73 10.34
N THR A 8 6.18 8.42 9.64
CA THR A 8 6.28 8.69 8.20
C THR A 8 7.55 9.46 7.88
N ARG A 9 7.86 10.50 8.67
CA ARG A 9 9.06 11.30 8.49
C ARG A 9 10.33 10.47 8.70
N LEU A 10 10.45 9.80 9.85
CA LEU A 10 11.62 8.97 10.17
C LEU A 10 11.79 7.79 9.20
N GLY A 11 10.71 7.15 8.78
CA GLY A 11 10.74 6.09 7.76
C GLY A 11 11.07 6.60 6.36
N SER A 12 10.93 7.89 6.08
CA SER A 12 11.38 8.51 4.82
C SER A 12 12.87 8.87 4.86
N GLU A 13 13.43 9.06 6.06
CA GLU A 13 14.83 9.47 6.27
C GLU A 13 15.76 8.27 6.51
N HIS A 14 15.23 7.16 7.01
CA HIS A 14 16.02 6.02 7.48
C HIS A 14 15.40 4.68 7.07
N GLU A 15 16.26 3.69 6.84
CA GLU A 15 15.85 2.29 6.71
C GLU A 15 15.08 1.83 7.95
N LEU A 16 14.09 0.94 7.77
CA LEU A 16 13.24 0.44 8.85
C LEU A 16 14.04 -0.04 10.07
N ALA A 17 15.16 -0.73 9.85
CA ALA A 17 16.02 -1.24 10.92
C ALA A 17 16.58 -0.13 11.82
N ARG A 18 16.87 1.05 11.25
CA ARG A 18 17.43 2.22 11.93
C ARG A 18 16.38 3.08 12.63
N VAL A 19 15.09 2.95 12.26
CA VAL A 19 14.02 3.68 12.94
C VAL A 19 13.79 3.12 14.34
N GLN A 20 13.98 3.98 15.36
CA GLN A 20 13.78 3.64 16.76
C GLN A 20 12.44 4.19 17.30
N MET A 21 11.72 3.38 18.08
CA MET A 21 10.45 3.80 18.69
C MET A 21 10.62 4.98 19.67
N THR A 22 11.76 5.08 20.34
CA THR A 22 12.12 6.22 21.21
C THR A 22 12.23 7.53 20.45
N GLU A 23 12.79 7.50 19.24
CA GLU A 23 12.89 8.67 18.35
C GLU A 23 11.53 9.07 17.80
N VAL A 24 10.68 8.09 17.44
CA VAL A 24 9.29 8.35 17.03
C VAL A 24 8.53 9.05 18.15
N ALA A 25 8.60 8.53 19.39
CA ALA A 25 7.93 9.12 20.55
C ALA A 25 8.41 10.55 20.81
N LYS A 26 9.75 10.76 20.80
CA LYS A 26 10.37 12.08 20.95
C LYS A 26 9.89 13.04 19.86
N SER A 27 9.92 12.63 18.59
CA SER A 27 9.49 13.45 17.46
C SER A 27 7.99 13.75 17.47
N ALA A 28 7.16 12.84 17.98
CA ALA A 28 5.72 13.05 18.10
C ALA A 28 5.33 13.89 19.34
N GLY A 29 6.28 14.13 20.25
CA GLY A 29 6.04 14.84 21.51
C GLY A 29 5.18 14.04 22.49
N VAL A 30 5.37 12.72 22.55
CA VAL A 30 4.62 11.80 23.43
C VAL A 30 5.58 10.96 24.27
N ALA A 31 5.12 10.49 25.43
CA ALA A 31 5.87 9.51 26.23
C ALA A 31 5.99 8.17 25.48
N ILE A 32 7.12 7.47 25.63
CA ILE A 32 7.34 6.17 24.99
C ILE A 32 6.28 5.12 25.37
N GLY A 33 5.82 5.12 26.62
CA GLY A 33 4.73 4.26 27.07
C GLY A 33 3.39 4.59 26.41
N THR A 34 3.15 5.85 26.04
CA THR A 34 1.96 6.23 25.25
C THR A 34 2.07 5.67 23.83
N LEU A 35 3.25 5.76 23.21
CA LEU A 35 3.47 5.18 21.89
C LEU A 35 3.20 3.67 21.88
N TYR A 36 3.78 2.90 22.80
CA TYR A 36 3.58 1.45 22.87
C TYR A 36 2.15 1.04 23.21
N ARG A 37 1.38 1.90 23.90
CA ARG A 37 -0.05 1.66 24.14
C ARG A 37 -0.86 1.67 22.84
N TYR A 38 -0.52 2.54 21.90
CA TYR A 38 -1.20 2.62 20.59
C TYR A 38 -0.59 1.66 19.56
N PHE A 39 0.72 1.52 19.57
CA PHE A 39 1.48 0.72 18.61
C PHE A 39 2.45 -0.20 19.37
N PRO A 40 2.01 -1.42 19.75
CA PRO A 40 2.80 -2.34 20.56
C PRO A 40 4.16 -2.72 19.97
N SER A 41 4.33 -2.61 18.64
CA SER A 41 5.61 -2.84 17.97
C SER A 41 5.83 -1.88 16.80
N LYS A 42 7.07 -1.85 16.31
CA LYS A 42 7.43 -1.12 15.08
C LYS A 42 6.62 -1.60 13.87
N THR A 43 6.33 -2.90 13.81
CA THR A 43 5.45 -3.49 12.78
C THR A 43 4.04 -2.89 12.84
N HIS A 44 3.41 -2.83 14.04
CA HIS A 44 2.09 -2.21 14.19
C HIS A 44 2.10 -0.76 13.71
N LEU A 45 3.13 0.00 14.09
CA LEU A 45 3.27 1.40 13.69
C LEU A 45 3.34 1.56 12.17
N PHE A 46 4.18 0.79 11.47
CA PHE A 46 4.35 0.94 10.03
C PHE A 46 3.22 0.33 9.18
N VAL A 47 2.50 -0.67 9.70
CA VAL A 47 1.23 -1.12 9.10
C VAL A 47 0.16 -0.04 9.22
N ALA A 48 0.05 0.62 10.37
CA ALA A 48 -0.87 1.74 10.55
C ALA A 48 -0.49 2.96 9.68
N VAL A 49 0.81 3.22 9.48
CA VAL A 49 1.27 4.25 8.52
C VAL A 49 0.85 3.88 7.09
N LEU A 50 0.98 2.61 6.69
CA LEU A 50 0.53 2.15 5.38
C LEU A 50 -0.98 2.37 5.19
N LEU A 51 -1.80 1.93 6.14
CA LEU A 51 -3.25 2.13 6.11
C LEU A 51 -3.60 3.61 5.98
N HIS A 52 -3.04 4.45 6.85
CA HIS A 52 -3.30 5.88 6.85
C HIS A 52 -2.92 6.55 5.51
N ARG A 53 -1.85 6.08 4.86
CA ARG A 53 -1.43 6.59 3.56
C ARG A 53 -2.32 6.15 2.41
N LEU A 54 -2.86 4.92 2.46
CA LEU A 54 -3.86 4.46 1.50
C LEU A 54 -5.12 5.33 1.58
N GLU A 55 -5.61 5.58 2.79
CA GLU A 55 -6.79 6.43 3.04
C GLU A 55 -6.58 7.86 2.54
N LEU A 56 -5.48 8.52 2.94
CA LEU A 56 -5.18 9.89 2.51
C LEU A 56 -4.90 10.00 1.01
N GLY A 57 -4.37 8.95 0.40
CA GLY A 57 -4.01 8.92 -1.01
C GLY A 57 -5.18 8.65 -1.95
N ALA A 58 -6.25 8.02 -1.44
CA ALA A 58 -7.36 7.51 -2.24
C ALA A 58 -8.04 8.59 -3.08
N ASP A 59 -8.34 9.76 -2.51
CA ASP A 59 -9.03 10.84 -3.20
C ASP A 59 -8.23 11.40 -4.39
N ARG A 60 -6.90 11.28 -4.34
CA ARG A 60 -5.99 11.77 -5.38
C ARG A 60 -5.76 10.78 -6.51
N LEU A 61 -6.31 9.58 -6.42
CA LEU A 61 -6.19 8.57 -7.49
C LEU A 61 -7.23 8.85 -8.59
N PRO A 62 -6.89 8.58 -9.87
CA PRO A 62 -7.81 8.80 -10.98
C PRO A 62 -9.07 7.95 -10.80
N ALA A 63 -10.23 8.55 -11.01
CA ALA A 63 -11.49 7.83 -11.11
C ALA A 63 -11.73 7.42 -12.56
N ARG A 64 -12.34 6.25 -12.76
CA ARG A 64 -12.74 5.76 -14.08
C ARG A 64 -13.58 6.80 -14.82
N LYS A 65 -13.21 7.06 -16.07
CA LYS A 65 -14.02 7.86 -17.01
C LYS A 65 -15.05 6.96 -17.71
N PRO A 66 -16.19 7.50 -18.18
CA PRO A 66 -17.26 6.70 -18.80
C PRO A 66 -16.83 5.85 -20.01
N ASP A 67 -15.80 6.27 -20.74
CA ASP A 67 -15.27 5.66 -21.95
C ASP A 67 -14.13 4.64 -21.70
N VAL A 68 -13.75 4.44 -20.44
CA VAL A 68 -12.65 3.55 -20.04
C VAL A 68 -13.25 2.28 -19.44
N CYS A 69 -12.70 1.09 -19.73
CA CYS A 69 -13.14 -0.15 -19.11
C CYS A 69 -12.65 -0.26 -17.65
N ALA A 70 -13.24 -1.14 -16.84
CA ALA A 70 -12.87 -1.29 -15.43
C ALA A 70 -11.42 -1.75 -15.24
N ARG A 71 -10.93 -2.66 -16.11
CA ARG A 71 -9.52 -3.08 -16.11
C ARG A 71 -8.59 -1.89 -16.26
N ASP A 72 -8.79 -1.06 -17.28
CA ASP A 72 -7.86 0.02 -17.59
C ASP A 72 -7.83 1.07 -16.48
N ALA A 73 -8.98 1.33 -15.83
CA ALA A 73 -9.05 2.15 -14.63
C ALA A 73 -8.24 1.57 -13.46
N ILE A 74 -8.35 0.25 -13.20
CA ILE A 74 -7.53 -0.42 -12.17
C ILE A 74 -6.04 -0.33 -12.52
N THR A 75 -5.67 -0.54 -13.79
CA THR A 75 -4.29 -0.40 -14.27
C THR A 75 -3.74 0.99 -13.99
N GLU A 76 -4.47 2.05 -14.35
CA GLU A 76 -4.06 3.43 -14.11
C GLU A 76 -3.87 3.72 -12.61
N VAL A 77 -4.77 3.23 -11.76
CA VAL A 77 -4.67 3.38 -10.30
C VAL A 77 -3.42 2.69 -9.77
N LEU A 78 -3.13 1.47 -10.21
CA LEU A 78 -1.93 0.73 -9.77
C LEU A 78 -0.65 1.39 -10.26
N ILE A 79 -0.61 1.95 -11.46
CA ILE A 79 0.55 2.70 -11.97
C ILE A 79 0.79 3.96 -11.14
N GLU A 80 -0.26 4.73 -10.84
CA GLU A 80 -0.16 5.92 -9.99
C GLU A 80 0.27 5.56 -8.56
N MET A 81 -0.26 4.46 -8.00
CA MET A 81 0.19 3.94 -6.71
C MET A 81 1.66 3.53 -6.76
N THR A 82 2.10 2.79 -7.79
CA THR A 82 3.51 2.39 -7.97
C THR A 82 4.40 3.62 -7.91
N ARG A 83 4.11 4.66 -8.70
CA ARG A 83 4.87 5.93 -8.72
C ARG A 83 4.98 6.57 -7.34
N ARG A 84 3.87 6.63 -6.59
CA ARG A 84 3.86 7.20 -5.23
C ARG A 84 4.68 6.39 -4.22
N PHE A 85 4.78 5.07 -4.39
CA PHE A 85 5.62 4.23 -3.54
C PHE A 85 7.10 4.43 -3.89
N VAL A 86 7.46 4.50 -5.17
CA VAL A 86 8.86 4.69 -5.58
C VAL A 86 9.40 6.08 -5.25
N ASP A 87 8.54 7.11 -5.14
CA ASP A 87 8.93 8.46 -4.71
C ASP A 87 9.49 8.52 -3.27
N ARG A 88 9.17 7.53 -2.43
CA ARG A 88 9.65 7.45 -1.04
C ARG A 88 10.09 6.03 -0.71
N PRO A 89 11.21 5.54 -1.31
CA PRO A 89 11.55 4.14 -1.31
C PRO A 89 11.84 3.58 0.09
N LEU A 90 12.49 4.34 0.98
CA LEU A 90 12.72 3.91 2.37
C LEU A 90 11.42 3.71 3.13
N LEU A 91 10.47 4.63 2.96
CA LEU A 91 9.17 4.55 3.61
C LEU A 91 8.33 3.40 3.02
N ALA A 92 8.35 3.26 1.69
CA ALA A 92 7.70 2.16 0.99
C ALA A 92 8.22 0.80 1.48
N SER A 93 9.53 0.61 1.56
CA SER A 93 10.14 -0.60 2.11
C SER A 93 9.73 -0.84 3.56
N ALA A 94 9.75 0.19 4.40
CA ALA A 94 9.35 0.08 5.80
C ALA A 94 7.90 -0.39 5.97
N MET A 95 6.98 0.16 5.17
CA MET A 95 5.56 -0.21 5.16
C MET A 95 5.34 -1.62 4.62
N LEU A 96 5.89 -1.94 3.44
CA LEU A 96 5.66 -3.21 2.76
C LEU A 96 6.27 -4.39 3.52
N LEU A 97 7.49 -4.26 4.05
CA LEU A 97 8.13 -5.30 4.86
C LEU A 97 7.39 -5.52 6.18
N SER A 98 6.91 -4.44 6.81
CA SER A 98 6.11 -4.57 8.03
C SER A 98 4.80 -5.29 7.75
N ASN A 99 4.13 -4.96 6.65
CA ASN A 99 2.87 -5.59 6.27
C ASN A 99 3.02 -7.05 5.84
N SER A 100 4.07 -7.41 5.08
CA SER A 100 4.26 -8.77 4.57
C SER A 100 4.62 -9.79 5.65
N THR A 101 5.18 -9.34 6.76
CA THR A 101 5.60 -10.19 7.89
C THR A 101 4.61 -10.16 9.05
N ALA A 102 3.55 -9.34 8.98
CA ALA A 102 2.57 -9.16 10.04
C ALA A 102 1.52 -10.29 10.06
N PRO A 103 1.47 -11.14 11.11
CA PRO A 103 0.39 -12.09 11.27
C PRO A 103 -0.91 -11.33 11.54
N ALA A 104 -1.96 -11.55 10.74
CA ALA A 104 -3.26 -10.87 10.88
C ALA A 104 -3.87 -11.01 12.29
N ALA A 105 -3.64 -12.15 12.96
CA ALA A 105 -4.12 -12.39 14.32
C ALA A 105 -3.42 -11.52 15.39
N VAL A 106 -2.22 -11.01 15.08
CA VAL A 106 -1.41 -10.18 15.98
C VAL A 106 -1.48 -8.70 15.61
N VAL A 107 -1.56 -8.39 14.31
CA VAL A 107 -1.64 -7.02 13.78
C VAL A 107 -2.92 -6.89 12.95
N PRO A 108 -4.08 -6.60 13.57
CA PRO A 108 -5.38 -6.56 12.88
C PRO A 108 -5.42 -5.57 11.71
N ASP A 109 -4.64 -4.49 11.79
CA ASP A 109 -4.55 -3.46 10.74
C ASP A 109 -4.04 -4.01 9.40
N SER A 110 -3.34 -5.17 9.35
CA SER A 110 -2.90 -5.75 8.08
C SER A 110 -4.07 -6.25 7.22
N GLU A 111 -5.14 -6.75 7.86
CA GLU A 111 -6.38 -7.08 7.16
C GLU A 111 -7.12 -5.83 6.68
N GLU A 112 -7.06 -4.75 7.46
CA GLU A 112 -7.67 -3.47 7.09
C GLU A 112 -6.92 -2.82 5.92
N VAL A 113 -5.59 -2.90 5.87
CA VAL A 113 -4.77 -2.49 4.71
C VAL A 113 -5.26 -3.20 3.45
N ARG A 114 -5.42 -4.53 3.52
CA ARG A 114 -5.88 -5.33 2.38
C ARG A 114 -7.29 -4.93 1.95
N ARG A 115 -8.21 -4.78 2.91
CA ARG A 115 -9.60 -4.36 2.66
C ARG A 115 -9.66 -2.98 2.02
N THR A 116 -8.94 -2.02 2.57
CA THR A 116 -8.87 -0.64 2.07
C THR A 116 -8.26 -0.59 0.68
N PHE A 117 -7.20 -1.36 0.42
CA PHE A 117 -6.60 -1.46 -0.91
C PHE A 117 -7.61 -1.99 -1.95
N HIS A 118 -8.31 -3.09 -1.65
CA HIS A 118 -9.33 -3.66 -2.54
C HIS A 118 -10.49 -2.69 -2.77
N ARG A 119 -10.96 -2.04 -1.71
CA ARG A 119 -12.02 -1.03 -1.78
C ARG A 119 -11.65 0.13 -2.72
N ILE A 120 -10.43 0.67 -2.59
CA ILE A 120 -9.94 1.75 -3.47
C ILE A 120 -9.97 1.31 -4.94
N LEU A 121 -9.50 0.10 -5.25
CA LEU A 121 -9.48 -0.39 -6.64
C LEU A 121 -10.90 -0.51 -7.21
N PHE A 122 -11.84 -1.07 -6.45
CA PHE A 122 -13.23 -1.20 -6.90
C PHE A 122 -13.94 0.15 -7.04
N GLU A 123 -13.81 1.03 -6.05
CA GLU A 123 -14.38 2.38 -6.10
C GLU A 123 -13.85 3.16 -7.30
N LYS A 124 -12.55 3.12 -7.55
CA LYS A 124 -11.93 3.85 -8.68
C LYS A 124 -12.27 3.23 -10.03
N ALA A 125 -12.58 1.93 -10.08
CA ALA A 125 -13.07 1.24 -11.26
C ALA A 125 -14.59 1.40 -11.50
N GLY A 126 -15.32 2.03 -10.58
CA GLY A 126 -16.78 2.15 -10.65
C GLY A 126 -17.50 0.80 -10.51
N LEU A 127 -16.93 -0.11 -9.71
CA LEU A 127 -17.51 -1.44 -9.45
C LEU A 127 -18.17 -1.44 -8.07
N ASP A 128 -19.46 -1.11 -8.03
CA ASP A 128 -20.23 -1.00 -6.77
C ASP A 128 -20.57 -2.38 -6.15
N ASP A 129 -20.75 -3.41 -6.99
CA ASP A 129 -21.02 -4.79 -6.54
C ASP A 129 -20.09 -5.77 -7.29
N PRO A 130 -18.82 -5.91 -6.86
CA PRO A 130 -17.87 -6.81 -7.51
C PRO A 130 -18.34 -8.26 -7.40
N THR A 131 -18.19 -9.04 -8.45
CA THR A 131 -18.45 -10.49 -8.43
C THR A 131 -17.39 -11.24 -7.61
N GLU A 132 -17.60 -12.54 -7.37
CA GLU A 132 -16.56 -13.38 -6.76
C GLU A 132 -15.29 -13.46 -7.63
N GLN A 133 -15.46 -13.48 -8.95
CA GLN A 133 -14.34 -13.46 -9.90
C GLN A 133 -13.53 -12.16 -9.78
N ASP A 134 -14.20 -11.01 -9.65
CA ASP A 134 -13.54 -9.70 -9.46
C ASP A 134 -12.72 -9.67 -8.16
N ARG A 135 -13.33 -10.11 -7.06
CA ARG A 135 -12.66 -10.21 -5.75
C ARG A 135 -11.44 -11.12 -5.80
N ASN A 136 -11.55 -12.26 -6.47
CA ASN A 136 -10.44 -13.20 -6.61
C ASN A 136 -9.31 -12.62 -7.46
N ALA A 137 -9.63 -12.01 -8.59
CA ALA A 137 -8.66 -11.39 -9.48
C ALA A 137 -7.91 -10.24 -8.79
N VAL A 138 -8.64 -9.31 -8.14
CA VAL A 138 -8.04 -8.20 -7.39
C VAL A 138 -7.20 -8.67 -6.21
N ARG A 139 -7.61 -9.75 -5.52
CA ARG A 139 -6.80 -10.36 -4.46
C ARG A 139 -5.46 -10.86 -5.02
N LEU A 140 -5.47 -11.63 -6.10
CA LEU A 140 -4.23 -12.14 -6.72
C LEU A 140 -3.36 -11.00 -7.25
N LEU A 141 -3.96 -10.01 -7.91
CA LEU A 141 -3.29 -8.83 -8.42
C LEU A 141 -2.62 -8.02 -7.29
N SER A 142 -3.28 -7.87 -6.13
CA SER A 142 -2.72 -7.16 -4.97
C SER A 142 -1.46 -7.86 -4.41
N MET A 143 -1.44 -9.20 -4.42
CA MET A 143 -0.27 -9.98 -3.98
C MET A 143 0.88 -9.83 -4.97
N LEU A 144 0.59 -9.90 -6.28
CA LEU A 144 1.57 -9.74 -7.34
C LEU A 144 2.17 -8.32 -7.33
N TRP A 145 1.32 -7.29 -7.26
CA TRP A 145 1.75 -5.90 -7.22
C TRP A 145 2.66 -5.60 -6.02
N SER A 146 2.32 -6.12 -4.83
CA SER A 146 3.21 -6.02 -3.66
C SER A 146 4.56 -6.69 -3.89
N GLY A 147 4.58 -7.84 -4.58
CA GLY A 147 5.82 -8.54 -4.94
C GLY A 147 6.69 -7.74 -5.91
N LEU A 148 6.08 -7.17 -6.96
CA LEU A 148 6.78 -6.31 -7.93
C LEU A 148 7.42 -5.10 -7.25
N LEU A 149 6.69 -4.42 -6.36
CA LEU A 149 7.23 -3.30 -5.59
C LEU A 149 8.40 -3.71 -4.71
N VAL A 150 8.31 -4.85 -4.01
CA VAL A 150 9.42 -5.35 -3.19
C VAL A 150 10.65 -5.66 -4.05
N THR A 151 10.47 -6.28 -5.22
CA THR A 151 11.56 -6.53 -6.17
C THR A 151 12.21 -5.24 -6.63
N TYR A 152 11.42 -4.23 -7.03
CA TYR A 152 11.93 -2.91 -7.40
C TYR A 152 12.73 -2.25 -6.25
N LEU A 153 12.15 -2.22 -5.05
CA LEU A 153 12.75 -1.57 -3.88
C LEU A 153 14.07 -2.23 -3.45
N ASN A 154 14.25 -3.51 -3.78
CA ASN A 154 15.49 -4.25 -3.56
C ASN A 154 16.50 -4.12 -4.72
N GLY A 155 16.21 -3.29 -5.73
CA GLY A 155 17.06 -3.08 -6.90
C GLY A 155 17.02 -4.23 -7.92
N GLY A 156 16.03 -5.13 -7.81
CA GLY A 156 15.88 -6.28 -8.70
C GLY A 156 15.15 -5.98 -10.01
N ALA A 157 14.61 -4.77 -10.17
CA ALA A 157 13.92 -4.31 -11.39
C ALA A 157 14.02 -2.79 -11.53
N THR A 158 13.90 -2.30 -12.75
CA THR A 158 13.73 -0.87 -13.06
C THR A 158 12.27 -0.44 -12.89
N LEU A 159 12.01 0.87 -12.84
CA LEU A 159 10.65 1.40 -12.78
C LEU A 159 9.88 1.06 -14.07
N GLU A 160 10.56 1.11 -15.22
CA GLU A 160 9.97 0.76 -16.52
C GLU A 160 9.51 -0.70 -16.56
N GLU A 161 10.37 -1.64 -16.16
CA GLU A 161 10.01 -3.06 -16.04
C GLU A 161 8.86 -3.27 -15.05
N THR A 162 8.93 -2.61 -13.88
CA THR A 162 7.88 -2.72 -12.86
C THR A 162 6.53 -2.23 -13.39
N GLU A 163 6.48 -1.07 -14.06
CA GLU A 163 5.24 -0.57 -14.67
C GLU A 163 4.74 -1.48 -15.81
N ALA A 164 5.64 -2.05 -16.61
CA ALA A 164 5.28 -3.00 -17.67
C ALA A 164 4.66 -4.29 -17.09
N ASP A 165 5.25 -4.85 -16.03
CA ASP A 165 4.73 -6.03 -15.34
C ASP A 165 3.38 -5.75 -14.66
N VAL A 166 3.18 -4.55 -14.13
CA VAL A 166 1.86 -4.13 -13.61
C VAL A 166 0.81 -4.12 -14.72
N ARG A 167 1.12 -3.56 -15.90
CA ARG A 167 0.17 -3.56 -17.04
C ARG A 167 -0.14 -4.99 -17.50
N SER A 168 0.91 -5.79 -17.72
CA SER A 168 0.78 -7.19 -18.15
C SER A 168 -0.06 -8.02 -17.16
N SER A 169 0.17 -7.87 -15.87
CA SER A 169 -0.61 -8.58 -14.84
C SER A 169 -2.08 -8.16 -14.82
N CYS A 170 -2.39 -6.88 -15.07
CA CYS A 170 -3.78 -6.42 -15.21
C CYS A 170 -4.44 -7.03 -16.46
N ASP A 171 -3.74 -7.06 -17.60
CA ASP A 171 -4.26 -7.67 -18.83
C ASP A 171 -4.58 -9.16 -18.66
N LEU A 172 -3.72 -9.89 -17.94
CA LEU A 172 -3.89 -11.32 -17.71
C LEU A 172 -4.95 -11.64 -16.65
N LEU A 173 -4.97 -10.92 -15.53
CA LEU A 173 -5.83 -11.25 -14.39
C LEU A 173 -7.22 -10.61 -14.46
N LEU A 174 -7.38 -9.52 -15.21
CA LEU A 174 -8.62 -8.74 -15.31
C LEU A 174 -9.20 -8.77 -16.73
N ALA A 175 -8.88 -9.79 -17.52
CA ALA A 175 -9.38 -9.92 -18.89
C ALA A 175 -10.93 -9.88 -18.98
N HIS A 176 -11.63 -10.37 -17.96
CA HIS A 176 -13.10 -10.33 -17.87
C HIS A 176 -13.68 -8.96 -17.55
N LEU A 177 -12.83 -7.96 -17.27
CA LEU A 177 -13.19 -6.56 -17.01
C LEU A 177 -12.78 -5.61 -18.16
N SER A 178 -12.53 -6.17 -19.35
CA SER A 178 -12.06 -5.43 -20.54
C SER A 178 -13.17 -4.82 -21.40
N GLU A 179 -14.44 -5.12 -21.10
CA GLU A 179 -15.64 -4.62 -21.78
C GLU A 179 -16.37 -3.53 -20.99
#